data_AF-A0A3D1FC79-F1
#
_entry.id   AF-A0A3D1FC79-F1
#
_cell.length_a   1.000
_cell.length_b   1.000
_cell.length_c   1.000
_cell.angle_alpha   90.00
_cell.angle_beta   90.00
_cell.angle_gamma   90.00
#
_symmetry.space_group_name_H-M   'P 1'
#
loop_
_entity.id
_entity.type
_entity.pdbx_description
1 polymer ?
#
loop_
_entity_poly.entity_id
_entity_poly.type
_entity_poly.pdbx_seq_one_letter_code
_entity_poly.pdbx_strand_id
1 'polypeptide(L)'
;MILNHKFNDGGRTNASLRRRTILFFRPTSLISRLSLWHVFSIFYLLSSITCFAQEKPASGELITKAWAAQGERKFDEVLEYTQKCIDIYQKEADSQHAVLKDYPTKDQTPLSDVAVACFIQAEALMRQERLLEAKEKFQYVIDHYRYAVAWDPSRGVYWKVAKVSQESIDKINEELSGKTKDLKSPEKPKADKTAVILYDSGKEDVVDYEKYGEFTNVSSK
;
A
#
# COMPACT_ATOMS: atom_id res chain seq x y z
N MET A 1 -11.29 63.56 -20.24
CA MET A 1 -12.74 63.35 -20.47
C MET A 1 -13.33 62.93 -19.12
N ILE A 2 -13.38 63.80 -18.10
CA ILE A 2 -14.44 64.76 -17.73
C ILE A 2 -15.86 64.21 -17.95
N LEU A 3 -16.57 63.84 -16.88
CA LEU A 3 -17.73 64.60 -16.37
C LEU A 3 -18.41 63.91 -15.18
N ASN A 4 -18.38 64.61 -14.05
CA ASN A 4 -19.37 64.55 -12.99
C ASN A 4 -20.76 64.92 -13.55
N HIS A 5 -21.83 64.32 -13.01
CA HIS A 5 -23.12 65.01 -12.98
C HIS A 5 -23.89 64.68 -11.69
N LYS A 6 -23.97 65.69 -10.82
CA LYS A 6 -25.00 65.88 -9.79
C LYS A 6 -26.31 66.32 -10.46
N PHE A 7 -27.46 65.96 -9.87
CA PHE A 7 -28.76 66.67 -9.90
C PHE A 7 -29.65 65.90 -8.90
N ASN A 8 -30.03 66.34 -7.70
CA ASN A 8 -30.66 67.56 -7.15
C ASN A 8 -32.14 67.79 -7.56
N ASP A 9 -32.90 68.23 -6.54
CA ASP A 9 -34.30 68.68 -6.48
C ASP A 9 -35.36 67.57 -6.34
N GLY A 10 -36.33 67.64 -5.44
CA GLY A 10 -36.77 68.71 -4.54
C GLY A 10 -38.28 68.55 -4.24
N GLY A 11 -38.71 68.98 -3.05
CA GLY A 11 -40.11 69.31 -2.74
C GLY A 11 -40.95 68.19 -2.08
N ARG A 12 -41.37 68.35 -0.81
CA ARG A 12 -42.63 68.99 -0.34
C ARG A 12 -43.87 68.09 -0.59
N THR A 13 -44.80 67.80 0.34
CA THR A 13 -45.32 68.51 1.52
C THR A 13 -46.27 67.60 2.32
N ASN A 14 -46.22 67.74 3.66
CA ASN A 14 -47.31 67.93 4.63
C ASN A 14 -48.48 66.94 4.85
N ALA A 15 -48.69 66.76 6.16
CA ALA A 15 -49.95 66.78 6.91
C ALA A 15 -50.70 65.45 7.12
N SER A 16 -50.72 64.99 8.38
CA SER A 16 -51.87 65.11 9.30
C SER A 16 -51.75 64.05 10.42
N LEU A 17 -51.45 64.49 11.64
CA LEU A 17 -52.38 64.62 12.77
C LEU A 17 -52.75 63.32 13.50
N ARG A 18 -52.34 63.32 14.79
CA ARG A 18 -53.15 62.97 15.97
C ARG A 18 -53.43 61.48 16.24
N ARG A 19 -52.82 60.91 17.31
CA ARG A 19 -53.31 60.95 18.71
C ARG A 19 -52.57 59.99 19.64
N ARG A 20 -52.35 60.49 20.87
CA ARG A 20 -52.49 59.83 22.19
C ARG A 20 -51.40 58.89 22.71
N THR A 21 -50.67 59.45 23.68
CA THR A 21 -50.61 59.01 25.09
C THR A 21 -50.30 57.53 25.37
N ILE A 22 -49.18 57.28 26.05
CA ILE A 22 -49.12 56.79 27.45
C ILE A 22 -47.65 56.71 27.86
N LEU A 23 -47.30 57.44 28.91
CA LEU A 23 -46.07 57.28 29.68
C LEU A 23 -46.22 56.02 30.52
N PHE A 24 -45.34 55.03 30.33
CA PHE A 24 -45.03 54.05 31.37
C PHE A 24 -43.54 54.13 31.72
N PHE A 25 -43.35 54.58 32.95
CA PHE A 25 -42.14 54.58 33.76
C PHE A 25 -41.73 53.14 34.13
N ARG A 26 -40.44 52.98 34.52
CA ARG A 26 -39.79 51.88 35.29
C ARG A 26 -38.87 50.88 34.53
N PRO A 27 -37.90 50.22 35.21
CA PRO A 27 -36.52 50.69 35.32
C PRO A 27 -35.44 49.67 34.85
N THR A 28 -34.20 50.15 34.84
CA THR A 28 -32.89 49.45 34.76
C THR A 28 -32.83 47.97 35.17
N SER A 29 -32.28 47.11 34.29
CA SER A 29 -31.32 46.04 34.65
C SER A 29 -30.72 45.41 33.38
N LEU A 30 -29.86 46.18 32.72
CA LEU A 30 -29.23 45.84 31.45
C LEU A 30 -27.84 45.20 31.69
N ILE A 31 -27.73 44.19 32.56
CA ILE A 31 -26.43 43.54 32.82
C ILE A 31 -26.49 42.00 32.86
N SER A 32 -27.65 41.36 33.07
CA SER A 32 -27.68 39.90 33.29
C SER A 32 -28.13 39.08 32.07
N ARG A 33 -27.62 39.37 30.86
CA ARG A 33 -27.86 38.51 29.68
C ARG A 33 -26.64 38.26 28.78
N LEU A 34 -25.54 38.99 28.93
CA LEU A 34 -24.31 38.75 28.15
C LEU A 34 -23.37 37.69 28.77
N SER A 35 -23.63 37.25 30.01
CA SER A 35 -22.72 36.34 30.72
C SER A 35 -22.90 34.86 30.35
N LEU A 36 -24.06 34.40 29.88
CA LEU A 36 -24.25 32.98 29.56
C LEU A 36 -23.81 32.62 28.14
N TRP A 37 -23.90 33.56 27.18
CA TRP A 37 -23.55 33.29 25.79
C TRP A 37 -22.03 33.26 25.57
N HIS A 38 -21.27 34.07 26.30
CA HIS A 38 -19.81 34.04 26.26
C HIS A 38 -19.22 32.83 26.98
N VAL A 39 -19.85 32.34 28.05
CA VAL A 39 -19.41 31.09 28.71
C VAL A 39 -19.72 29.87 27.84
N PHE A 40 -20.87 29.83 27.15
CA PHE A 40 -21.17 28.79 26.16
C PHE A 40 -20.24 28.86 24.93
N SER A 41 -19.87 30.06 24.47
CA SER A 41 -18.96 30.27 23.34
C SER A 41 -17.50 29.89 23.68
N ILE A 42 -17.06 30.11 24.92
CA ILE A 42 -15.73 29.69 25.39
C ILE A 42 -15.68 28.17 25.59
N PHE A 43 -16.78 27.54 26.02
CA PHE A 43 -16.87 26.09 26.14
C PHE A 43 -16.86 25.38 24.77
N TYR A 44 -17.43 26.00 23.73
CA TYR A 44 -17.36 25.48 22.35
C TYR A 44 -15.97 25.65 21.71
N LEU A 45 -15.18 26.64 22.14
CA LEU A 45 -13.80 26.85 21.68
C LEU A 45 -12.77 25.94 22.36
N LEU A 46 -13.07 25.41 23.55
CA LEU A 46 -12.17 24.50 24.29
C LEU A 46 -12.36 23.01 23.96
N SER A 47 -13.46 22.65 23.28
CA SER A 47 -13.79 21.24 22.95
C SER A 47 -13.04 20.70 21.71
N SER A 48 -12.34 21.55 20.96
CA SER A 48 -11.70 21.17 19.69
C SER A 48 -10.24 20.71 19.79
N ILE A 49 -9.69 20.52 21.00
CA ILE A 49 -8.34 19.97 21.19
C ILE A 49 -8.41 18.53 21.71
N THR A 50 -9.22 17.68 21.06
CA THR A 50 -8.95 16.25 21.09
C THR A 50 -7.89 15.97 20.03
N CYS A 51 -6.62 16.01 20.46
CA CYS A 51 -5.54 15.44 19.68
C CYS A 51 -5.85 13.95 19.50
N PHE A 52 -6.46 13.57 18.38
CA PHE A 52 -6.55 12.17 17.99
C PHE A 52 -5.12 11.67 17.80
N ALA A 53 -4.58 11.03 18.83
CA ALA A 53 -3.38 10.21 18.71
C ALA A 53 -3.78 9.00 17.85
N GLN A 54 -3.78 9.15 16.52
CA GLN A 54 -3.80 8.00 15.62
C GLN A 54 -2.55 7.18 15.90
N GLU A 55 -2.75 5.93 16.33
CA GLU A 55 -1.66 4.98 16.54
C GLU A 55 -0.84 4.86 15.24
N LYS A 56 0.49 5.06 15.34
CA LYS A 56 1.41 4.93 14.20
C LYS A 56 1.30 3.47 13.70
N PRO A 57 0.77 3.22 12.49
CA PRO A 57 0.60 1.85 12.01
C PRO A 57 1.97 1.20 11.84
N ALA A 58 2.11 -0.07 12.20
CA ALA A 58 3.36 -0.78 12.02
C ALA A 58 3.73 -0.88 10.53
N SER A 59 5.00 -0.67 10.20
CA SER A 59 5.50 -0.74 8.81
C SER A 59 5.18 -2.08 8.15
N GLY A 60 5.40 -3.20 8.85
CA GLY A 60 5.09 -4.54 8.34
C GLY A 60 3.60 -4.79 8.08
N GLU A 61 2.70 -4.11 8.81
CA GLU A 61 1.26 -4.19 8.55
C GLU A 61 0.90 -3.52 7.21
N LEU A 62 1.49 -2.36 6.93
CA LEU A 62 1.31 -1.66 5.64
C LEU A 62 1.85 -2.50 4.47
N ILE A 63 2.99 -3.16 4.64
CA ILE A 63 3.55 -4.07 3.62
C ILE A 63 2.64 -5.27 3.38
N THR A 64 2.10 -5.86 4.45
CA THR A 64 1.16 -6.99 4.34
C THR A 64 -0.10 -6.57 3.55
N LYS A 65 -0.65 -5.39 3.83
CA LYS A 65 -1.80 -4.83 3.09
C LYS A 65 -1.44 -4.54 1.63
N ALA A 66 -0.25 -3.99 1.37
CA ALA A 66 0.22 -3.75 0.01
C ALA A 66 0.34 -5.04 -0.82
N TRP A 67 0.89 -6.12 -0.24
CA TRP A 67 0.95 -7.42 -0.93
C TRP A 67 -0.43 -8.01 -1.20
N ALA A 68 -1.36 -7.90 -0.24
CA ALA A 68 -2.74 -8.36 -0.43
C ALA A 68 -3.44 -7.59 -1.57
N ALA A 69 -3.36 -6.26 -1.56
CA ALA A 69 -3.91 -5.41 -2.63
C ALA A 69 -3.28 -5.70 -3.99
N GLN A 70 -1.97 -5.97 -4.04
CA GLN A 70 -1.25 -6.35 -5.27
C GLN A 70 -1.76 -7.68 -5.83
N GLY A 71 -2.02 -8.66 -4.96
CA GLY A 71 -2.62 -9.95 -5.34
C GLY A 71 -4.02 -9.79 -5.94
N GLU A 72 -4.80 -8.83 -5.44
CA GLU A 72 -6.13 -8.47 -5.94
C GLU A 72 -6.11 -7.51 -7.15
N ARG A 73 -4.92 -7.12 -7.63
CA ARG A 73 -4.72 -6.13 -8.71
C ARG A 73 -5.30 -4.74 -8.43
N LYS A 74 -5.44 -4.37 -7.16
CA LYS A 74 -5.90 -3.06 -6.70
C LYS A 74 -4.73 -2.08 -6.64
N PHE A 75 -4.23 -1.65 -7.80
CA PHE A 75 -2.99 -0.89 -7.88
C PHE A 75 -3.04 0.46 -7.14
N ASP A 76 -4.19 1.12 -7.08
CA ASP A 76 -4.33 2.38 -6.34
C ASP A 76 -4.12 2.17 -4.83
N GLU A 77 -4.73 1.12 -4.26
CA GLU A 77 -4.53 0.75 -2.85
C GLU A 77 -3.08 0.35 -2.56
N VAL A 78 -2.43 -0.34 -3.50
CA VAL A 78 -1.00 -0.68 -3.41
C VAL A 78 -0.16 0.59 -3.28
N LEU A 79 -0.39 1.58 -4.15
CA LEU A 79 0.31 2.86 -4.10
C LEU A 79 0.03 3.60 -2.79
N GLU A 80 -1.20 3.58 -2.30
CA GLU A 80 -1.57 4.22 -1.02
C GLU A 80 -0.82 3.61 0.16
N TYR A 81 -0.89 2.27 0.35
CA TYR A 81 -0.26 1.61 1.49
C TYR A 81 1.26 1.73 1.47
N THR A 82 1.87 1.58 0.29
CA THR A 82 3.31 1.70 0.12
C THR A 82 3.79 3.13 0.34
N GLN A 83 3.08 4.12 -0.21
CA GLN A 83 3.43 5.53 -0.01
C GLN A 83 3.32 5.92 1.46
N LYS A 84 2.26 5.47 2.15
CA LYS A 84 2.09 5.67 3.59
C LYS A 84 3.24 5.06 4.39
N CYS A 85 3.74 3.88 4.00
CA CYS A 85 4.90 3.27 4.65
C CYS A 85 6.16 4.14 4.46
N ILE A 86 6.41 4.58 3.23
CA ILE A 86 7.54 5.45 2.89
C ILE A 86 7.46 6.77 3.68
N ASP A 87 6.33 7.47 3.63
CA ASP A 87 6.16 8.78 4.26
C ASP A 87 6.43 8.75 5.77
N ILE A 88 6.01 7.67 6.44
CA ILE A 88 6.15 7.52 7.89
C ILE A 88 7.57 7.09 8.27
N TYR A 89 8.20 6.21 7.49
CA TYR A 89 9.40 5.48 7.92
C TYR A 89 10.67 5.78 7.13
N GLN A 90 10.62 6.55 6.04
CA GLN A 90 11.77 6.83 5.18
C GLN A 90 12.98 7.35 5.95
N LYS A 91 12.78 8.34 6.84
CA LYS A 91 13.90 8.93 7.61
C LYS A 91 14.60 7.91 8.51
N GLU A 92 13.84 7.01 9.12
CA GLU A 92 14.38 5.94 9.96
C GLU A 92 15.12 4.91 9.10
N ALA A 93 14.55 4.54 7.95
CA ALA A 93 15.17 3.64 6.98
C ALA A 93 16.50 4.18 6.42
N ASP A 94 16.54 5.46 6.03
CA ASP A 94 17.74 6.12 5.51
C ASP A 94 18.86 6.14 6.57
N SER A 95 18.48 6.40 7.83
CA SER A 95 19.42 6.38 8.97
C SER A 95 19.97 4.98 9.22
N GLN A 96 19.13 3.95 9.15
CA GLN A 96 19.57 2.55 9.26
C GLN A 96 20.48 2.14 8.10
N HIS A 97 20.16 2.56 6.87
CA HIS A 97 20.97 2.24 5.71
C HIS A 97 22.37 2.86 5.79
N ALA A 98 22.49 4.12 6.23
CA ALA A 98 23.76 4.83 6.32
C ALA A 98 24.81 4.17 7.23
N VAL A 99 24.37 3.37 8.20
CA VAL A 99 25.26 2.64 9.13
C VAL A 99 25.77 1.33 8.52
N LEU A 100 25.04 0.76 7.56
CA LEU A 100 25.36 -0.54 6.97
C LEU A 100 26.46 -0.42 5.90
N LYS A 101 27.39 -1.37 5.94
CA LYS A 101 28.44 -1.54 4.93
C LYS A 101 28.30 -2.83 4.12
N ASP A 102 27.47 -3.75 4.62
CA ASP A 102 27.17 -5.04 4.01
C ASP A 102 25.75 -5.47 4.40
N TYR A 103 25.26 -6.54 3.78
CA TYR A 103 23.95 -7.12 4.03
C TYR A 103 23.85 -7.67 5.47
N PRO A 104 22.80 -7.29 6.22
CA PRO A 104 22.55 -7.87 7.53
C PRO A 104 22.05 -9.32 7.41
N THR A 105 22.28 -10.13 8.46
CA THR A 105 21.84 -11.54 8.51
C THR A 105 20.32 -11.69 8.54
N LYS A 106 19.63 -10.69 9.11
CA LYS A 106 18.17 -10.61 9.23
C LYS A 106 17.68 -9.26 8.74
N ASP A 107 16.40 -9.20 8.42
CA ASP A 107 15.71 -7.96 8.09
C ASP A 107 15.82 -6.93 9.23
N GLN A 108 15.91 -5.67 8.84
CA GLN A 108 16.02 -4.54 9.76
C GLN A 108 14.81 -3.65 9.52
N THR A 109 13.88 -3.63 10.47
CA THR A 109 12.71 -2.76 10.41
C THR A 109 13.09 -1.36 10.92
N PRO A 110 12.74 -0.26 10.23
CA PRO A 110 11.88 -0.21 9.04
C PRO A 110 12.61 -0.19 7.68
N LEU A 111 13.95 -0.24 7.62
CA LEU A 111 14.71 -0.24 6.36
C LEU A 111 14.19 -1.27 5.34
N SER A 112 14.04 -2.52 5.77
CA SER A 112 13.58 -3.61 4.93
C SER A 112 12.15 -3.38 4.42
N ASP A 113 11.27 -2.88 5.28
CA ASP A 113 9.88 -2.61 4.91
C ASP A 113 9.77 -1.46 3.90
N VAL A 114 10.50 -0.36 4.10
CA VAL A 114 10.50 0.77 3.16
C VAL A 114 11.07 0.35 1.80
N ALA A 115 12.15 -0.44 1.79
CA ALA A 115 12.71 -0.97 0.55
C ALA A 115 11.70 -1.87 -0.19
N VAL A 116 10.98 -2.73 0.54
CA VAL A 116 9.94 -3.59 -0.02
C VAL A 116 8.74 -2.77 -0.50
N ALA A 117 8.35 -1.69 0.19
CA ALA A 117 7.30 -0.78 -0.29
C ALA A 117 7.64 -0.19 -1.66
N CYS A 118 8.86 0.35 -1.81
CA CYS A 118 9.35 0.86 -3.10
C CYS A 118 9.38 -0.22 -4.19
N PHE A 119 9.77 -1.45 -3.83
CA PHE A 119 9.77 -2.59 -4.74
C PHE A 119 8.35 -2.95 -5.22
N ILE A 120 7.37 -3.02 -4.30
CA ILE A 120 5.97 -3.31 -4.63
C ILE A 120 5.38 -2.21 -5.52
N GLN A 121 5.70 -0.93 -5.27
CA GLN A 121 5.30 0.18 -6.16
C GLN A 121 5.82 -0.03 -7.58
N ALA A 122 7.10 -0.38 -7.72
CA ALA A 122 7.71 -0.63 -9.01
C ALA A 122 7.07 -1.82 -9.73
N GLU A 123 6.78 -2.92 -9.02
CA GLU A 123 6.05 -4.05 -9.60
C GLU A 123 4.62 -3.69 -10.01
N ALA A 124 3.92 -2.86 -9.24
CA ALA A 124 2.58 -2.40 -9.59
C ALA A 124 2.61 -1.54 -10.87
N LEU A 125 3.65 -0.72 -11.04
CA LEU A 125 3.88 0.06 -12.26
C LEU A 125 4.18 -0.84 -13.46
N MET A 126 4.99 -1.90 -13.30
CA MET A 126 5.23 -2.89 -14.36
C MET A 126 3.93 -3.55 -14.82
N ARG A 127 3.07 -3.95 -13.88
CA ARG A 127 1.77 -4.57 -14.17
C ARG A 127 0.77 -3.63 -14.86
N GLN A 128 1.03 -2.33 -14.82
CA GLN A 128 0.28 -1.29 -15.52
C GLN A 128 0.97 -0.85 -16.83
N GLU A 129 1.97 -1.59 -17.31
CA GLU A 129 2.75 -1.28 -18.52
C GLU A 129 3.54 0.04 -18.45
N ARG A 130 3.68 0.63 -17.25
CA ARG A 130 4.43 1.87 -16.99
C ARG A 130 5.91 1.55 -16.73
N LEU A 131 6.56 0.97 -17.74
CA LEU A 131 7.90 0.36 -17.61
C LEU A 131 9.01 1.36 -17.23
N LEU A 132 8.98 2.58 -17.79
CA LEU A 132 9.99 3.59 -17.49
C LEU A 132 9.92 4.04 -16.02
N GLU A 133 8.71 4.31 -15.52
CA GLU A 133 8.49 4.69 -14.12
C GLU A 133 8.83 3.54 -13.17
N ALA A 134 8.50 2.30 -13.55
CA ALA A 134 8.90 1.13 -12.78
C ALA A 134 10.42 1.01 -12.67
N LYS A 135 11.15 1.21 -13.79
CA LYS A 135 12.61 1.17 -13.82
C LYS A 135 13.23 2.22 -12.89
N GLU A 136 12.71 3.44 -12.89
CA GLU A 136 13.17 4.50 -11.98
C GLU A 136 12.97 4.11 -10.52
N LYS A 137 11.81 3.52 -10.18
CA LYS A 137 11.53 3.06 -8.82
C LYS A 137 12.42 1.89 -8.39
N PHE A 138 12.70 0.92 -9.27
CA PHE A 138 13.67 -0.14 -8.96
C PHE A 138 15.08 0.42 -8.79
N GLN A 139 15.48 1.37 -9.64
CA GLN A 139 16.79 2.00 -9.54
C GLN A 139 16.93 2.75 -8.22
N TYR A 140 15.88 3.45 -7.79
CA TYR A 140 15.83 4.12 -6.48
C TYR A 140 16.11 3.15 -5.32
N VAL A 141 15.55 1.93 -5.35
CA VAL A 141 15.82 0.89 -4.34
C VAL A 141 17.29 0.47 -4.34
N ILE A 142 17.90 0.29 -5.52
CA ILE A 142 19.30 -0.12 -5.65
C ILE A 142 20.26 0.95 -5.13
N ASP A 143 19.90 2.22 -5.33
CA ASP A 143 20.73 3.36 -4.98
C ASP A 143 20.61 3.72 -3.49
N HIS A 144 19.40 3.69 -2.93
CA HIS A 144 19.12 4.17 -1.57
C HIS A 144 18.99 3.05 -0.53
N TYR A 145 18.69 1.82 -0.94
CA TYR A 145 18.42 0.70 -0.03
C TYR A 145 19.16 -0.58 -0.44
N ARG A 146 20.42 -0.42 -0.90
CA ARG A 146 21.26 -1.51 -1.42
C ARG A 146 21.37 -2.74 -0.51
N TYR A 147 21.44 -2.51 0.80
CA TYR A 147 21.66 -3.56 1.80
C TYR A 147 20.38 -4.12 2.42
N ALA A 148 19.20 -3.72 1.93
CA ALA A 148 17.93 -4.22 2.45
C ALA A 148 17.75 -5.72 2.15
N VAL A 149 17.38 -6.48 3.18
CA VAL A 149 17.00 -7.90 3.09
C VAL A 149 15.61 -8.08 3.66
N ALA A 150 14.79 -8.91 3.04
CA ALA A 150 13.42 -9.17 3.49
C ALA A 150 13.18 -10.68 3.59
N TRP A 151 12.38 -11.09 4.57
CA TRP A 151 11.97 -12.48 4.74
C TRP A 151 10.86 -12.83 3.76
N ASP A 152 11.02 -13.91 2.99
CA ASP A 152 9.95 -14.50 2.18
C ASP A 152 9.37 -15.72 2.90
N PRO A 153 8.14 -15.66 3.44
CA PRO A 153 7.53 -16.77 4.14
C PRO A 153 7.21 -17.97 3.22
N SER A 154 7.02 -17.76 1.92
CA SER A 154 6.74 -18.84 0.96
C SER A 154 7.98 -19.65 0.61
N ARG A 155 9.15 -19.00 0.58
CA ARG A 155 10.43 -19.67 0.28
C ARG A 155 11.23 -20.06 1.52
N GLY A 156 10.92 -19.47 2.67
CA GLY A 156 11.66 -19.68 3.91
C GLY A 156 13.11 -19.17 3.85
N VAL A 157 13.36 -18.13 3.04
CA VAL A 157 14.69 -17.53 2.88
C VAL A 157 14.61 -16.01 2.87
N TYR A 158 15.70 -15.37 3.31
CA TYR A 158 15.88 -13.94 3.10
C TYR A 158 16.29 -13.67 1.66
N TRP A 159 15.61 -12.73 1.02
CA TRP A 159 15.97 -12.25 -0.31
C TRP A 159 16.51 -10.82 -0.22
N LYS A 160 17.38 -10.48 -1.19
CA LYS A 160 18.03 -9.17 -1.26
C LYS A 160 17.22 -8.28 -2.19
N VAL A 161 16.64 -7.20 -1.65
CA VAL A 161 15.68 -6.37 -2.39
C VAL A 161 16.33 -5.71 -3.60
N ALA A 162 17.54 -5.17 -3.43
CA ALA A 162 18.30 -4.54 -4.51
C ALA A 162 18.67 -5.53 -5.64
N LYS A 163 18.98 -6.79 -5.30
CA LYS A 163 19.30 -7.82 -6.30
C LYS A 163 18.08 -8.12 -7.18
N VAL A 164 16.93 -8.35 -6.57
CA VAL A 164 15.69 -8.64 -7.32
C VAL A 164 15.24 -7.41 -8.12
N SER A 165 15.46 -6.21 -7.59
CA SER A 165 15.19 -4.96 -8.31
C SER A 165 16.05 -4.85 -9.59
N GLN A 166 17.34 -5.21 -9.52
CA GLN A 166 18.21 -5.23 -10.70
C GLN A 166 17.72 -6.24 -11.74
N GLU A 167 17.34 -7.45 -11.31
CA GLU A 167 16.77 -8.46 -12.21
C GLU A 167 15.49 -7.96 -12.90
N SER A 168 14.67 -7.15 -12.21
CA SER A 168 13.49 -6.51 -12.81
C SER A 168 13.84 -5.40 -13.81
N ILE A 169 14.87 -4.58 -13.53
CA ILE A 169 15.37 -3.59 -14.49
C ILE A 169 15.90 -4.27 -15.75
N ASP A 170 16.62 -5.38 -15.60
CA ASP A 170 17.15 -6.14 -16.73
C ASP A 170 16.02 -6.69 -17.62
N LYS A 171 14.95 -7.22 -17.01
CA LYS A 171 13.72 -7.63 -17.73
C LYS A 171 13.07 -6.45 -18.47
N ILE A 172 12.92 -5.31 -17.81
CA ILE A 172 12.36 -4.09 -18.45
C ILE A 172 13.22 -3.67 -19.65
N ASN A 173 14.54 -3.65 -19.49
CA ASN A 173 15.45 -3.29 -20.58
C ASN A 173 15.35 -4.28 -21.76
N GLU A 174 15.19 -5.57 -21.47
CA GLU A 174 14.98 -6.61 -22.49
C GLU A 174 13.68 -6.39 -23.25
N GLU A 175 12.57 -6.19 -22.54
CA GLU A 175 11.25 -5.89 -23.12
C GLU A 175 11.29 -4.62 -23.99
N LEU A 176 11.88 -3.53 -23.49
CA LEU A 176 12.03 -2.28 -24.24
C LEU A 176 12.94 -2.41 -25.46
N SER A 177 13.97 -3.25 -25.39
CA SER A 177 14.89 -3.47 -26.51
C SER A 177 14.29 -4.33 -27.64
N GLY A 178 13.09 -4.89 -27.46
CA GLY A 178 12.47 -5.79 -28.43
C GLY A 178 13.25 -7.10 -28.63
N LYS A 179 14.28 -7.35 -27.81
CA LYS A 179 14.93 -8.65 -27.72
C LYS A 179 14.02 -9.55 -26.90
N THR A 180 12.98 -10.06 -27.54
CA THR A 180 12.30 -11.26 -27.06
C THR A 180 13.38 -12.33 -26.96
N LYS A 181 13.93 -12.52 -25.75
CA LYS A 181 14.70 -13.72 -25.47
C LYS A 181 13.70 -14.83 -25.65
N ASP A 182 13.84 -15.60 -26.72
CA ASP A 182 13.59 -17.03 -26.68
C ASP A 182 14.23 -17.48 -25.37
N LEU A 183 13.39 -17.69 -24.35
CA LEU A 183 13.83 -18.12 -23.03
C LEU A 183 14.54 -19.45 -23.25
N LYS A 184 15.86 -19.39 -23.42
CA LYS A 184 16.78 -20.39 -22.88
C LYS A 184 16.62 -20.34 -21.36
N SER A 185 15.46 -20.78 -20.90
CA SER A 185 15.42 -21.69 -19.76
C SER A 185 16.55 -22.68 -20.02
N PRO A 186 17.48 -22.95 -19.08
CA PRO A 186 18.33 -24.11 -19.26
C PRO A 186 17.37 -25.26 -19.56
N GLU A 187 17.39 -25.77 -20.80
CA GLU A 187 16.58 -26.93 -21.15
C GLU A 187 16.99 -27.93 -20.08
N LYS A 188 16.08 -28.20 -19.12
CA LYS A 188 16.18 -29.41 -18.32
C LYS A 188 16.47 -30.47 -19.37
N PRO A 189 17.59 -31.21 -19.28
CA PRO A 189 17.91 -32.20 -20.29
C PRO A 189 16.61 -32.96 -20.51
N LYS A 190 16.11 -32.95 -21.76
CA LYS A 190 14.89 -33.66 -22.10
C LYS A 190 15.22 -35.10 -21.75
N ALA A 191 14.86 -35.51 -20.54
CA ALA A 191 14.94 -36.89 -20.14
C ALA A 191 14.02 -37.55 -21.16
N ASP A 192 14.60 -38.40 -22.00
CA ASP A 192 13.79 -39.28 -22.85
C ASP A 192 12.74 -39.86 -21.92
N LYS A 193 11.47 -39.57 -22.21
CA LYS A 193 10.38 -40.09 -21.39
C LYS A 193 10.49 -41.60 -21.49
N THR A 194 11.08 -42.24 -20.48
CA THR A 194 10.99 -43.69 -20.34
C THR A 194 9.52 -43.96 -20.09
N ALA A 195 8.82 -44.34 -21.14
CA ALA A 195 7.47 -44.84 -21.02
C ALA A 195 7.54 -46.04 -20.08
N VAL A 196 6.99 -45.90 -18.87
CA VAL A 196 6.81 -47.04 -17.98
C VAL A 196 5.79 -47.94 -18.66
N ILE A 197 6.27 -49.01 -19.29
CA ILE A 197 5.39 -50.06 -19.80
C ILE A 197 4.97 -50.88 -18.58
N LEU A 198 3.80 -50.57 -18.03
CA LEU A 198 3.17 -51.44 -17.04
C LEU A 198 2.64 -52.69 -17.74
N TYR A 199 3.25 -53.85 -17.49
CA TYR A 199 2.76 -55.16 -17.92
C TYR A 199 1.67 -55.69 -16.97
N ASP A 200 0.73 -54.83 -16.58
CA ASP A 200 -0.28 -55.15 -15.56
C ASP A 200 -1.45 -55.98 -16.11
N SER A 201 -1.52 -56.19 -17.42
CA SER A 201 -2.48 -57.11 -18.01
C SER A 201 -2.05 -58.56 -17.75
N GLY A 202 -2.34 -59.06 -16.55
CA GLY A 202 -2.42 -60.49 -16.31
C GLY A 202 -3.35 -61.13 -17.34
N LYS A 203 -2.99 -62.30 -17.87
CA LYS A 203 -3.85 -63.04 -18.83
C LYS A 203 -5.07 -63.67 -18.17
N GLU A 204 -5.15 -63.59 -16.85
CA GLU A 204 -6.14 -64.23 -16.01
C GLU A 204 -6.80 -63.13 -15.17
N ASP A 205 -8.13 -63.04 -15.25
CA ASP A 205 -8.95 -62.10 -14.48
C ASP A 205 -8.91 -62.44 -12.97
N VAL A 206 -8.74 -63.74 -12.68
CA VAL A 206 -8.49 -64.28 -11.34
C VAL A 206 -7.36 -65.29 -11.46
N VAL A 207 -6.29 -65.10 -10.69
CA VAL A 207 -5.14 -66.02 -10.67
C VAL A 207 -5.57 -67.32 -9.99
N ASP A 208 -5.54 -68.41 -10.75
CA ASP A 208 -5.74 -69.75 -10.20
C ASP A 208 -4.41 -70.26 -9.63
N TYR A 209 -4.27 -70.20 -8.31
CA TYR A 209 -3.05 -70.61 -7.62
C TYR A 209 -2.81 -72.12 -7.68
N GLU A 210 -3.82 -72.96 -7.94
CA GLU A 210 -3.64 -74.41 -8.08
C GLU A 210 -2.87 -74.75 -9.36
N LYS A 211 -2.98 -73.89 -10.40
CA LYS A 211 -2.27 -74.03 -11.68
C LYS A 211 -0.76 -73.80 -11.58
N TYR A 212 -0.30 -72.98 -10.63
CA TYR A 212 1.11 -72.58 -10.53
C TYR A 212 1.92 -73.39 -9.50
N GLY A 213 1.31 -74.43 -8.93
CA GLY A 213 1.96 -75.34 -7.99
C GLY A 213 1.92 -74.87 -6.54
N GLU A 214 2.33 -75.75 -5.64
CA GLU A 214 2.34 -75.46 -4.20
C GLU A 214 3.55 -74.60 -3.83
N PHE A 215 3.30 -73.54 -3.07
CA PHE A 215 4.37 -72.76 -2.46
C PHE A 215 5.09 -73.60 -1.41
N THR A 216 6.29 -74.07 -1.73
CA THR A 216 7.18 -74.71 -0.74
C THR A 216 8.01 -73.63 -0.06
N ASN A 217 8.18 -73.72 1.26
CA ASN A 217 8.77 -72.70 2.16
C ASN A 217 7.87 -71.53 2.60
N VAL A 218 6.55 -71.71 2.66
CA VAL A 218 5.73 -70.88 3.57
C VAL A 218 6.08 -71.26 5.00
N SER A 219 6.86 -70.41 5.65
CA SER A 219 7.28 -70.60 7.04
C SER A 219 6.06 -70.47 7.96
N SER A 220 5.51 -71.60 8.42
CA SER A 220 4.61 -71.64 9.57
C SER A 220 5.45 -71.53 10.85
N LYS A 221 5.21 -70.49 11.64
CA LYS A 221 5.74 -70.37 13.00
C LYS A 221 5.19 -71.44 13.92
#